data_AF-A0A2K3LCP2-F1
#
_entry.id   AF-A0A2K3LCP2-F1
#
_cell.length_a   1.000
_cell.length_b   1.000
_cell.length_c   1.000
_cell.angle_alpha   90.00
_cell.angle_beta   90.00
_cell.angle_gamma   90.00
#
_symmetry.space_group_name_H-M   'P 1'
#
loop_
_entity.id
_entity.type
_entity.pdbx_description
1 polymer ?
#
loop_
_entity_poly.entity_id
_entity_poly.type
_entity_poly.pdbx_seq_one_letter_code
_entity_poly.pdbx_strand_id
1 'polypeptide(L)'
;MYRFPTILLSRHRLYSTTSQPLELPLSHPIYTIWGSNTGVGKTLVSAGIAASSLLSPPSSVKFHYVKPLQTGFPSDSDSRFVFNKLLQLRNRNNNNARISLSASNRVLNFSPATTARENEIQHLVGEEGFISSELICKTLYAWEEAVSPHLAAEREGFVVKDSALLETLQKCFSEVSESGVDKERSEVLCVVETAGGVASPGPSGSLQCDLYSGPGFEPR
;
A
#
# COMPACT_ATOMS: atom_id res chain seq x y z
N MET A 1 -19.10 22.58 49.45
CA MET A 1 -19.73 22.64 48.11
C MET A 1 -18.85 23.53 47.24
N TYR A 2 -17.88 22.96 46.52
CA TYR A 2 -16.94 23.72 45.70
C TYR A 2 -17.27 23.50 44.21
N ARG A 3 -17.63 24.59 43.52
CA ARG A 3 -17.83 24.62 42.06
C ARG A 3 -16.52 25.01 41.40
N PHE A 4 -16.03 24.19 40.47
CA PHE A 4 -14.96 24.58 39.55
C PHE A 4 -15.56 25.34 38.35
N PRO A 5 -14.91 26.40 37.85
CA PRO A 5 -15.36 27.12 36.66
C PRO A 5 -15.00 26.35 35.39
N THR A 6 -15.98 26.18 34.51
CA THR A 6 -15.80 25.62 33.17
C THR A 6 -15.10 26.66 32.29
N ILE A 7 -13.80 26.48 32.06
CA ILE A 7 -13.10 27.22 31.01
C ILE A 7 -13.57 26.62 29.68
N LEU A 8 -14.37 27.38 28.92
CA LEU A 8 -14.65 27.09 27.53
C LEU A 8 -13.34 27.25 26.75
N LEU A 9 -12.64 26.14 26.53
CA LEU A 9 -11.60 26.07 25.52
C LEU A 9 -12.28 26.22 24.16
N SER A 10 -12.23 27.44 23.63
CA SER A 10 -12.46 27.73 22.22
C SER A 10 -11.62 26.74 21.41
N ARG A 11 -12.28 25.80 20.73
CA ARG A 11 -11.65 24.94 19.73
C ARG A 11 -11.21 25.83 18.57
N HIS A 12 -10.03 26.44 18.69
CA HIS A 12 -9.32 26.95 17.54
C HIS A 12 -8.96 25.76 16.66
N ARG A 13 -9.77 25.54 15.63
CA ARG A 13 -9.53 24.61 14.53
C ARG A 13 -8.30 25.10 13.77
N LEU A 14 -7.11 24.83 14.28
CA LEU A 14 -5.85 25.01 13.56
C LEU A 14 -5.63 23.79 12.66
N TYR A 15 -6.49 23.61 11.66
CA TYR A 15 -6.25 22.64 10.58
C TYR A 15 -6.37 23.37 9.26
N SER A 16 -5.29 24.07 8.90
CA SER A 16 -5.06 24.57 7.55
C SER A 16 -3.95 23.72 6.92
N THR A 17 -4.25 22.46 6.63
CA THR A 17 -3.47 21.70 5.65
C THR A 17 -4.16 21.86 4.30
N THR A 18 -3.57 22.68 3.43
CA THR A 18 -4.00 22.98 2.06
C THR A 18 -3.77 21.81 1.09
N SER A 19 -3.86 20.57 1.54
CA SER A 19 -3.74 19.39 0.68
C SER A 19 -5.11 19.05 0.11
N GLN A 20 -5.18 18.87 -1.21
CA GLN A 20 -6.38 18.33 -1.86
C GLN A 20 -6.73 16.97 -1.22
N PRO A 21 -8.02 16.69 -0.96
CA PRO A 21 -8.44 15.38 -0.46
C PRO A 21 -8.03 14.28 -1.42
N LEU A 22 -7.63 13.12 -0.88
CA LEU A 22 -7.35 11.92 -1.66
C LEU A 22 -8.65 11.40 -2.29
N GLU A 23 -8.84 11.56 -3.58
CA GLU A 23 -10.05 11.09 -4.25
C GLU A 23 -9.99 9.57 -4.46
N LEU A 24 -10.79 8.83 -3.70
CA LEU A 24 -10.89 7.39 -3.87
C LEU A 24 -11.82 7.06 -5.04
N PRO A 25 -11.30 6.42 -6.10
CA PRO A 25 -12.17 5.90 -7.14
C PRO A 25 -13.01 4.77 -6.55
N LEU A 26 -14.33 4.84 -6.75
CA LEU A 26 -15.28 3.83 -6.26
C LEU A 26 -15.55 2.72 -7.30
N SER A 27 -14.81 2.72 -8.42
CA SER A 27 -14.96 1.73 -9.49
C SER A 27 -14.49 0.33 -9.09
N HIS A 28 -13.56 0.24 -8.14
CA HIS A 28 -12.99 -1.02 -7.68
C HIS A 28 -12.74 -0.99 -6.17
N PRO A 29 -12.79 -2.13 -5.47
CA PRO A 29 -12.50 -2.18 -4.04
C PRO A 29 -11.04 -1.78 -3.72
N ILE A 30 -10.88 -0.82 -2.82
CA ILE A 30 -9.60 -0.40 -2.25
C ILE A 30 -9.69 -0.57 -0.73
N TYR A 31 -8.84 -1.41 -0.16
CA TYR A 31 -8.79 -1.65 1.29
C TYR A 31 -7.46 -1.19 1.89
N THR A 32 -7.53 -0.52 3.04
CA THR A 32 -6.35 -0.20 3.83
C THR A 32 -6.10 -1.28 4.88
N ILE A 33 -4.89 -1.86 4.88
CA ILE A 33 -4.48 -2.84 5.88
C ILE A 33 -3.81 -2.11 7.03
N TRP A 34 -4.54 -2.04 8.14
CA TRP A 34 -4.10 -1.50 9.42
C TRP A 34 -3.53 -2.61 10.31
N GLY A 35 -2.61 -2.22 11.21
CA GLY A 35 -2.10 -3.10 12.26
C GLY A 35 -2.28 -2.44 13.61
N SER A 36 -2.63 -3.24 14.63
CA SER A 36 -2.65 -2.75 16.01
C SER A 36 -1.26 -2.33 16.49
N ASN A 37 -0.21 -2.95 15.95
CA ASN A 37 1.19 -2.58 16.18
C ASN A 37 2.10 -3.08 15.03
N THR A 38 3.41 -2.85 15.14
CA THR A 38 4.43 -3.53 14.32
C THR A 38 4.47 -5.03 14.63
N GLY A 39 4.86 -5.86 13.65
CA GLY A 39 5.08 -7.30 13.86
C GLY A 39 3.82 -8.16 14.01
N VAL A 40 2.61 -7.59 13.87
CA VAL A 40 1.34 -8.34 14.00
C VAL A 40 0.96 -9.16 12.75
N GLY A 41 1.81 -9.16 11.72
CA GLY A 41 1.59 -9.96 10.50
C GLY A 41 0.77 -9.27 9.40
N LYS A 42 0.73 -7.93 9.32
CA LYS A 42 0.05 -7.18 8.24
C LYS A 42 0.41 -7.73 6.85
N THR A 43 1.70 -7.87 6.57
CA THR A 43 2.22 -8.33 5.28
C THR A 43 1.86 -9.79 4.98
N LEU A 44 1.73 -10.64 6.02
CA LEU A 44 1.19 -11.99 5.85
C LEU A 44 -0.28 -11.96 5.43
N VAL A 45 -1.07 -11.06 6.03
CA VAL A 45 -2.48 -10.85 5.65
C VAL A 45 -2.56 -10.37 4.21
N SER A 46 -1.80 -9.33 3.82
CA SER A 46 -1.75 -8.81 2.45
C SER A 46 -1.36 -9.89 1.43
N ALA A 47 -0.34 -10.69 1.74
CA ALA A 47 0.09 -11.81 0.88
C ALA A 47 -0.98 -12.91 0.78
N GLY A 48 -1.69 -13.20 1.88
CA GLY A 48 -2.77 -14.18 1.91
C GLY A 48 -3.96 -13.76 1.05
N ILE A 49 -4.38 -12.49 1.15
CA ILE A 49 -5.43 -11.92 0.30
C ILE A 49 -4.99 -11.99 -1.17
N ALA A 50 -3.78 -11.51 -1.50
CA ALA A 50 -3.24 -11.56 -2.86
C ALA A 50 -3.23 -12.99 -3.42
N ALA A 51 -2.74 -13.96 -2.65
CA ALA A 51 -2.69 -15.36 -3.07
C ALA A 51 -4.08 -15.96 -3.27
N SER A 52 -5.03 -15.69 -2.36
CA SER A 52 -6.41 -16.17 -2.49
C SER A 52 -7.08 -15.62 -3.75
N SER A 53 -6.89 -14.32 -4.03
CA SER A 53 -7.49 -13.66 -5.19
C SER A 53 -6.86 -14.11 -6.51
N LEU A 54 -5.54 -14.28 -6.56
CA LEU A 54 -4.81 -14.51 -7.81
C LEU A 54 -4.60 -15.98 -8.17
N LEU A 55 -4.54 -16.88 -7.18
CA LEU A 55 -4.25 -18.32 -7.39
C LEU A 55 -5.49 -19.22 -7.32
N SER A 56 -6.65 -18.69 -6.95
CA SER A 56 -7.93 -19.38 -7.10
C SER A 56 -9.02 -18.45 -7.66
N PRO A 57 -8.74 -17.77 -8.79
CA PRO A 57 -9.66 -16.80 -9.36
C PRO A 57 -10.91 -17.45 -9.98
N PRO A 58 -12.13 -16.93 -9.74
CA PRO A 58 -13.29 -17.25 -10.56
C PRO A 58 -13.24 -16.57 -11.95
N SER A 59 -12.46 -15.49 -12.08
CA SER A 59 -12.33 -14.63 -13.27
C SER A 59 -10.92 -14.01 -13.33
N SER A 60 -10.51 -13.35 -14.41
CA SER A 60 -9.17 -12.71 -14.41
C SER A 60 -9.08 -11.65 -13.31
N VAL A 61 -8.04 -11.67 -12.46
CA VAL A 61 -7.90 -10.72 -11.36
C VAL A 61 -6.63 -9.88 -11.53
N LYS A 62 -6.76 -8.57 -11.38
CA LYS A 62 -5.63 -7.65 -11.15
C LYS A 62 -5.59 -7.26 -9.68
N PHE A 63 -4.51 -7.59 -9.01
CA PHE A 63 -4.30 -7.28 -7.61
C PHE A 63 -3.19 -6.24 -7.46
N HIS A 64 -3.54 -5.07 -6.95
CA HIS A 64 -2.60 -4.00 -6.62
C HIS A 64 -2.24 -4.08 -5.15
N TYR A 65 -0.98 -4.33 -4.84
CA TYR A 65 -0.41 -4.18 -3.51
C TYR A 65 0.38 -2.87 -3.46
N VAL A 66 -0.01 -1.96 -2.59
CA VAL A 66 0.64 -0.66 -2.40
C VAL A 66 1.15 -0.56 -0.97
N LYS A 67 2.46 -0.32 -0.82
CA LYS A 67 3.13 0.00 0.44
C LYS A 67 3.57 1.46 0.40
N PRO A 68 2.79 2.42 0.94
CA PRO A 68 3.15 3.83 0.83
C PRO A 68 4.49 4.17 1.49
N LEU A 69 4.79 3.54 2.62
CA LEU A 69 5.97 3.82 3.43
C LEU A 69 6.66 2.50 3.80
N GLN A 70 7.95 2.37 3.46
CA GLN A 70 8.80 1.23 3.82
C GLN A 70 10.05 1.73 4.54
N THR A 71 10.40 1.15 5.67
CA THR A 71 11.68 1.40 6.36
C THR A 71 12.49 0.10 6.42
N GLY A 72 13.80 0.17 6.65
CA GLY A 72 14.68 -1.01 6.60
C GLY A 72 15.08 -1.46 5.18
N PHE A 73 14.76 -0.68 4.15
CA PHE A 73 14.98 -1.03 2.74
C PHE A 73 16.46 -0.91 2.34
N PRO A 74 17.08 -1.85 1.60
CA PRO A 74 16.48 -2.96 0.88
C PRO A 74 16.47 -4.27 1.65
N SER A 75 16.92 -4.32 2.91
CA SER A 75 16.90 -5.56 3.69
C SER A 75 15.46 -6.02 3.92
N ASP A 76 14.60 -5.08 4.33
CA ASP A 76 13.17 -5.24 4.45
C ASP A 76 12.47 -4.66 3.21
N SER A 77 11.58 -5.45 2.60
CA SER A 77 10.72 -5.00 1.50
C SER A 77 9.44 -5.84 1.52
N ASP A 78 8.36 -5.24 2.02
CA ASP A 78 7.07 -5.91 2.13
C ASP A 78 6.50 -6.22 0.74
N SER A 79 6.74 -5.34 -0.24
CA SER A 79 6.35 -5.55 -1.64
C SER A 79 7.09 -6.74 -2.25
N ARG A 80 8.40 -6.86 -2.02
CA ARG A 80 9.19 -8.03 -2.43
C ARG A 80 8.75 -9.30 -1.70
N PHE A 81 8.36 -9.20 -0.43
CA PHE A 81 7.81 -10.34 0.30
C PHE A 81 6.51 -10.86 -0.34
N VAL A 82 5.53 -9.98 -0.58
CA VAL A 82 4.24 -10.35 -1.21
C VAL A 82 4.48 -10.96 -2.59
N PHE A 83 5.32 -10.33 -3.41
CA PHE A 83 5.72 -10.81 -4.72
C PHE A 83 6.31 -12.23 -4.66
N ASN A 84 7.36 -12.44 -3.87
CA ASN A 84 8.02 -13.73 -3.76
C ASN A 84 7.11 -14.80 -3.16
N LYS A 85 6.28 -14.43 -2.17
CA LYS A 85 5.38 -15.38 -1.52
C LYS A 85 4.32 -15.89 -2.50
N LEU A 86 3.76 -15.03 -3.34
CA LEU A 86 2.82 -15.44 -4.37
C LEU A 86 3.47 -16.43 -5.34
N LEU A 87 4.67 -16.12 -5.85
CA LEU A 87 5.40 -17.00 -6.77
C LEU A 87 5.69 -18.37 -6.14
N GLN A 88 6.12 -18.39 -4.88
CA GLN A 88 6.34 -19.62 -4.12
C GLN A 88 5.05 -20.44 -3.95
N LEU A 89 3.94 -19.79 -3.58
CA LEU A 89 2.66 -20.47 -3.36
C LEU A 89 2.10 -21.04 -4.66
N ARG A 90 2.27 -20.35 -5.78
CA ARG A 90 1.87 -20.89 -7.06
C ARG A 90 2.68 -22.13 -7.42
N ASN A 91 4.00 -22.07 -7.28
CA ASN A 91 4.88 -23.20 -7.63
C ASN A 91 4.71 -24.40 -6.69
N ARG A 92 4.12 -24.23 -5.49
CA ARG A 92 3.86 -25.31 -4.54
C ARG A 92 2.70 -26.23 -4.95
N ASN A 93 1.73 -25.73 -5.70
CA ASN A 93 0.52 -26.48 -6.06
C ASN A 93 0.39 -26.57 -7.57
N ASN A 94 0.58 -27.77 -8.13
CA ASN A 94 0.51 -27.99 -9.58
C ASN A 94 -0.84 -27.60 -10.19
N ASN A 95 -1.93 -27.60 -9.42
CA ASN A 95 -3.22 -27.11 -9.91
C ASN A 95 -3.20 -25.61 -10.23
N ASN A 96 -2.33 -24.83 -9.56
CA ASN A 96 -2.17 -23.40 -9.82
C ASN A 96 -1.31 -23.12 -11.08
N ALA A 97 -0.62 -24.13 -11.62
CA ALA A 97 0.19 -24.00 -12.84
C ALA A 97 -0.68 -23.82 -14.10
N ARG A 98 -2.00 -24.04 -14.00
CA ARG A 98 -2.95 -23.75 -15.07
C ARG A 98 -3.22 -22.26 -15.24
N ILE A 99 -2.94 -21.44 -14.22
CA ILE A 99 -3.24 -20.00 -14.23
C ILE A 99 -2.04 -19.24 -14.80
N SER A 100 -2.28 -18.46 -15.86
CA SER A 100 -1.29 -17.50 -16.34
C SER A 100 -1.18 -16.36 -15.35
N LEU A 101 0.03 -16.07 -14.88
CA LEU A 101 0.29 -15.03 -13.87
C LEU A 101 1.38 -14.08 -14.36
N SER A 102 1.05 -12.80 -14.41
CA SER A 102 2.02 -11.70 -14.46
C SER A 102 2.23 -11.18 -13.04
N ALA A 103 3.47 -10.87 -12.67
CA ALA A 103 3.78 -10.25 -11.39
C ALA A 103 4.84 -9.16 -11.59
N SER A 104 4.69 -8.04 -10.91
CA SER A 104 5.71 -6.98 -10.87
C SER A 104 5.92 -6.45 -9.46
N ASN A 105 7.14 -6.03 -9.15
CA ASN A 105 7.51 -5.36 -7.91
C ASN A 105 8.37 -4.13 -8.23
N ARG A 106 7.95 -2.95 -7.74
CA ARG A 106 8.64 -1.68 -7.99
C ARG A 106 8.73 -0.82 -6.75
N VAL A 107 9.86 -0.16 -6.55
CA VAL A 107 10.03 0.93 -5.57
C VAL A 107 10.15 2.24 -6.33
N LEU A 108 9.28 3.21 -6.05
CA LEU A 108 9.19 4.45 -6.83
C LEU A 108 10.19 5.51 -6.36
N ASN A 109 10.24 5.75 -5.05
CA ASN A 109 11.13 6.71 -4.43
C ASN A 109 11.83 6.05 -3.25
N PHE A 110 13.10 6.33 -3.06
CA PHE A 110 13.89 5.84 -1.93
C PHE A 110 14.90 6.90 -1.50
N SER A 111 15.30 6.85 -0.24
CA SER A 111 16.25 7.79 0.32
C SER A 111 17.63 7.71 -0.37
N PRO A 112 18.41 8.79 -0.37
CA PRO A 112 19.78 8.77 -0.91
C PRO A 112 20.72 7.79 -0.20
N ALA A 113 20.38 7.34 1.01
CA ALA A 113 21.15 6.35 1.76
C ALA A 113 21.13 4.98 1.07
N THR A 114 20.02 4.65 0.39
CA THR A 114 19.90 3.41 -0.36
C THR A 114 20.36 3.55 -1.82
N THR A 115 21.21 2.64 -2.27
CA THR A 115 21.60 2.50 -3.70
C THR A 115 20.86 1.37 -4.44
N ALA A 116 20.17 0.50 -3.69
CA ALA A 116 19.41 -0.61 -4.26
C ALA A 116 18.17 -0.13 -5.01
N ARG A 117 17.92 -0.75 -6.16
CA ARG A 117 16.72 -0.53 -6.97
C ARG A 117 15.94 -1.83 -7.05
N GLU A 118 14.64 -1.76 -6.85
CA GLU A 118 13.73 -2.87 -7.10
C GLU A 118 12.80 -2.50 -8.26
N ASN A 119 12.95 -3.23 -9.37
CA ASN A 119 12.08 -3.20 -10.53
C ASN A 119 12.08 -4.58 -11.17
N GLU A 120 11.31 -5.49 -10.57
CA GLU A 120 11.21 -6.89 -10.97
C GLU A 120 9.91 -7.10 -11.76
N ILE A 121 10.01 -7.89 -12.82
CA ILE A 121 8.85 -8.31 -13.63
C ILE A 121 9.01 -9.79 -13.90
N GLN A 122 7.95 -10.54 -13.68
CA GLN A 122 7.91 -11.97 -13.91
C GLN A 122 6.62 -12.36 -14.63
N HIS A 123 6.75 -12.96 -15.80
CA HIS A 123 5.65 -13.54 -16.55
C HIS A 123 5.75 -15.05 -16.52
N LEU A 124 4.63 -15.70 -16.23
CA LEU A 124 4.57 -17.14 -16.06
C LEU A 124 3.31 -17.65 -16.73
N VAL A 125 3.50 -18.45 -17.77
CA VAL A 125 2.45 -18.92 -18.66
C VAL A 125 1.81 -20.16 -18.03
N GLY A 126 0.48 -20.15 -17.96
CA GLY A 126 -0.31 -21.30 -17.51
C GLY A 126 -0.61 -22.28 -18.64
N GLU A 127 -0.93 -23.52 -18.29
CA GLU A 127 -1.18 -24.61 -19.25
C GLU A 127 -2.49 -24.44 -20.07
N GLU A 128 -3.48 -23.66 -19.62
CA GLU A 128 -4.75 -23.43 -20.34
C GLU A 128 -5.16 -21.94 -20.40
N GLY A 129 -5.58 -21.49 -21.59
CA GLY A 129 -5.61 -20.07 -21.97
C GLY A 129 -6.93 -19.31 -21.80
N PHE A 130 -7.49 -19.19 -20.60
CA PHE A 130 -8.64 -18.27 -20.39
C PHE A 130 -8.58 -17.33 -19.18
N ILE A 131 -7.79 -17.64 -18.14
CA ILE A 131 -7.69 -16.78 -16.94
C ILE A 131 -6.25 -16.30 -16.78
N SER A 132 -6.09 -14.98 -16.82
CA SER A 132 -4.81 -14.29 -16.61
C SER A 132 -4.91 -13.43 -15.37
N SER A 133 -4.14 -13.78 -14.34
CA SER A 133 -4.03 -13.01 -13.11
C SER A 133 -2.81 -12.09 -13.18
N GLU A 134 -2.87 -10.95 -12.51
CA GLU A 134 -1.79 -9.98 -12.46
C GLU A 134 -1.57 -9.44 -11.05
N LEU A 135 -0.35 -9.55 -10.53
CA LEU A 135 0.09 -8.93 -9.29
C LEU A 135 0.92 -7.67 -9.60
N ILE A 136 0.54 -6.53 -9.03
CA ILE A 136 1.29 -5.28 -9.15
C ILE A 136 1.65 -4.82 -7.74
N CYS A 137 2.91 -5.02 -7.35
CA CYS A 137 3.44 -4.57 -6.07
C CYS A 137 4.19 -3.24 -6.24
N LYS A 138 3.85 -2.24 -5.42
CA LYS A 138 4.50 -0.93 -5.42
C LYS A 138 4.84 -0.49 -4.00
N THR A 139 6.07 -0.07 -3.80
CA THR A 139 6.50 0.71 -2.64
C THR A 139 6.68 2.16 -3.07
N LEU A 140 5.97 3.10 -2.44
CA LEU A 140 5.98 4.50 -2.90
C LEU A 140 7.20 5.27 -2.40
N TYR A 141 7.53 5.13 -1.12
CA TYR A 141 8.69 5.74 -0.48
C TYR A 141 9.38 4.72 0.44
N ALA A 142 10.70 4.63 0.33
CA ALA A 142 11.52 3.73 1.12
C ALA A 142 12.73 4.43 1.79
N TRP A 143 13.10 3.94 2.97
CA TRP A 143 14.25 4.41 3.75
C TRP A 143 15.10 3.22 4.21
N GLU A 144 16.39 3.47 4.43
CA GLU A 144 17.36 2.42 4.78
C GLU A 144 17.27 1.98 6.24
N GLU A 145 17.14 2.92 7.16
CA GLU A 145 17.10 2.60 8.58
C GLU A 145 15.82 1.85 8.94
N ALA A 146 15.97 0.74 9.65
CA ALA A 146 14.87 -0.08 10.17
C ALA A 146 14.25 0.54 11.44
N VAL A 147 13.76 1.78 11.32
CA VAL A 147 13.06 2.52 12.39
C VAL A 147 11.71 3.02 11.90
N SER A 148 10.96 3.75 12.72
CA SER A 148 9.69 4.35 12.29
C SER A 148 9.90 5.43 11.20
N PRO A 149 8.94 5.64 10.28
CA PRO A 149 9.11 6.54 9.13
C PRO A 149 9.61 7.95 9.45
N HIS A 150 9.09 8.62 10.51
CA HIS A 150 9.56 9.96 10.89
C HIS A 150 11.05 10.00 11.28
N LEU A 151 11.53 9.01 12.03
CA LEU A 151 12.94 8.92 12.44
C LEU A 151 13.84 8.63 11.25
N ALA A 152 13.42 7.72 10.36
CA ALA A 152 14.17 7.40 9.16
C ALA A 152 14.28 8.62 8.23
N ALA A 153 13.16 9.34 8.04
CA ALA A 153 13.13 10.57 7.26
C ALA A 153 14.05 11.68 7.82
N GLU A 154 14.04 11.87 9.15
CA GLU A 154 14.91 12.84 9.82
C GLU A 154 16.40 12.47 9.67
N ARG A 155 16.76 11.22 9.99
CA ARG A 155 18.15 10.75 10.03
C ARG A 155 18.79 10.65 8.65
N GLU A 156 18.02 10.24 7.65
CA GLU A 156 18.50 10.11 6.27
C GLU A 156 18.33 11.39 5.45
N GLY A 157 17.80 12.47 6.06
CA GLY A 157 17.55 13.74 5.38
C GLY A 157 16.55 13.65 4.21
N PHE A 158 15.72 12.60 4.18
CA PHE A 158 14.73 12.34 3.13
C PHE A 158 13.31 12.52 3.67
N VAL A 159 12.93 13.79 3.85
CA VAL A 159 11.62 14.17 4.39
C VAL A 159 10.56 14.23 3.28
N VAL A 160 9.47 13.49 3.48
CA VAL A 160 8.33 13.46 2.55
C VAL A 160 7.14 14.15 3.21
N LYS A 161 6.62 15.20 2.58
CA LYS A 161 5.41 15.89 3.02
C LYS A 161 4.17 15.03 2.75
N ASP A 162 3.16 15.18 3.59
CA ASP A 162 1.87 14.50 3.46
C ASP A 162 1.25 14.70 2.06
N SER A 163 1.26 15.92 1.54
CA SER A 163 0.73 16.22 0.21
C SER A 163 1.43 15.44 -0.90
N ALA A 164 2.77 15.33 -0.85
CA ALA A 164 3.53 14.59 -1.85
C ALA A 164 3.25 13.09 -1.79
N LEU A 165 3.08 12.54 -0.58
CA LEU A 165 2.68 11.14 -0.40
C LEU A 165 1.28 10.88 -0.96
N LEU A 166 0.31 11.74 -0.61
CA LEU A 166 -1.07 11.62 -1.07
C LEU A 166 -1.18 11.78 -2.59
N GLU A 167 -0.45 12.72 -3.19
CA GLU A 167 -0.38 12.86 -4.66
C GLU A 167 0.17 11.61 -5.35
N THR A 168 1.20 10.98 -4.77
CA THR A 168 1.78 9.74 -5.31
C THR A 168 0.82 8.56 -5.15
N LEU A 169 0.11 8.48 -4.01
CA LEU A 169 -0.93 7.49 -3.78
C LEU A 169 -2.12 7.70 -4.74
N GLN A 170 -2.53 8.94 -4.97
CA GLN A 170 -3.60 9.30 -5.92
C GLN A 170 -3.26 8.83 -7.34
N LYS A 171 -2.03 9.05 -7.80
CA LYS A 171 -1.56 8.52 -9.10
C LYS A 171 -1.68 7.00 -9.18
N CYS A 172 -1.36 6.29 -8.09
CA CYS A 172 -1.55 4.83 -8.05
C CYS A 172 -3.03 4.44 -8.14
N PHE A 173 -3.94 5.20 -7.53
CA PHE A 173 -5.38 4.94 -7.65
C PHE A 173 -5.96 5.25 -9.03
N SER A 174 -5.43 6.27 -9.72
CA SER A 174 -5.76 6.50 -11.13
C SER A 174 -5.38 5.29 -11.98
N GLU A 175 -4.18 4.72 -11.78
CA GLU A 175 -3.76 3.50 -12.47
C GLU A 175 -4.64 2.27 -12.14
N VAL A 176 -5.08 2.13 -10.87
CA VAL A 176 -6.04 1.09 -10.46
C VAL A 176 -7.37 1.25 -11.19
N SER A 177 -7.84 2.49 -11.35
CA SER A 177 -9.11 2.79 -12.02
C SER A 177 -9.05 2.46 -13.51
N GLU A 178 -7.96 2.83 -14.17
CA GLU A 178 -7.73 2.57 -15.60
C GLU A 178 -7.56 1.07 -15.87
N SER A 179 -7.05 0.32 -14.91
CA SER A 179 -6.79 -1.12 -15.06
C SER A 179 -8.02 -1.99 -15.33
N GLY A 180 -9.23 -1.51 -15.02
CA GLY A 180 -10.50 -2.22 -15.21
C GLY A 180 -11.27 -1.88 -16.50
N VAL A 181 -10.86 -0.87 -17.26
CA VAL A 181 -11.66 -0.32 -18.39
C VAL A 181 -11.69 -1.25 -19.62
N ASP A 182 -10.66 -2.05 -19.84
CA ASP A 182 -10.46 -2.79 -21.11
C ASP A 182 -10.92 -4.27 -21.09
N LYS A 183 -11.45 -4.80 -19.98
CA LYS A 183 -11.81 -6.22 -19.88
C LYS A 183 -13.12 -6.41 -19.12
N GLU A 184 -14.22 -6.64 -19.85
CA GLU A 184 -15.59 -6.90 -19.33
C GLU A 184 -15.70 -8.06 -18.29
N ARG A 185 -14.61 -8.77 -17.98
CA ARG A 185 -14.56 -9.90 -17.02
C ARG A 185 -13.33 -9.90 -16.10
N SER A 186 -12.65 -8.75 -15.92
CA SER A 186 -11.52 -8.68 -14.99
C SER A 186 -11.89 -7.95 -13.71
N GLU A 187 -11.71 -8.61 -12.58
CA GLU A 187 -11.84 -8.00 -11.26
C GLU A 187 -10.56 -7.26 -10.90
N VAL A 188 -10.68 -6.09 -10.30
CA VAL A 188 -9.54 -5.33 -9.77
C VAL A 188 -9.71 -5.20 -8.27
N LEU A 189 -8.65 -5.49 -7.52
CA LEU A 189 -8.60 -5.34 -6.07
C LEU A 189 -7.32 -4.60 -5.69
N CYS A 190 -7.43 -3.60 -4.83
CA CYS A 190 -6.29 -2.85 -4.33
C CYS A 190 -6.20 -2.96 -2.81
N VAL A 191 -4.98 -3.20 -2.32
CA VAL A 191 -4.63 -3.21 -0.91
C VAL A 191 -3.55 -2.17 -0.67
N VAL A 192 -3.81 -1.24 0.26
CA VAL A 192 -2.85 -0.26 0.76
C VAL A 192 -2.39 -0.66 2.16
N GLU A 193 -1.16 -1.13 2.29
CA GLU A 193 -0.62 -1.57 3.57
C GLU A 193 0.09 -0.43 4.32
N THR A 194 -0.35 -0.14 5.54
CA THR A 194 0.25 0.91 6.39
C THR A 194 1.59 0.49 6.99
N ALA A 195 2.34 1.45 7.52
CA ALA A 195 3.59 1.20 8.24
C ALA A 195 3.36 1.26 9.77
N GLY A 196 3.92 0.33 10.53
CA GLY A 196 3.74 0.32 12.00
C GLY A 196 2.29 0.08 12.46
N GLY A 197 1.87 0.76 13.52
CA GLY A 197 0.52 0.71 14.07
C GLY A 197 -0.38 1.85 13.57
N VAL A 198 -1.67 1.83 13.97
CA VAL A 198 -2.70 2.79 13.49
C VAL A 198 -2.29 4.25 13.63
N ALA A 199 -1.82 4.65 14.81
CA ALA A 199 -1.38 6.02 15.08
C ALA A 199 0.16 6.17 14.97
N SER A 200 0.83 5.29 14.23
CA SER A 200 2.27 5.48 14.02
C SER A 200 2.52 6.71 13.14
N PRO A 201 3.51 7.55 13.48
CA PRO A 201 3.85 8.73 12.70
C PRO A 201 4.40 8.34 11.32
N GLY A 202 3.90 9.02 10.28
CA GLY A 202 4.46 9.01 8.94
C GLY A 202 5.76 9.82 8.85
N PRO A 203 6.37 9.96 7.66
CA PRO A 203 7.67 10.62 7.48
C PRO A 203 7.67 12.11 7.86
N SER A 204 6.52 12.78 7.80
CA SER A 204 6.31 14.17 8.22
C SER A 204 6.10 14.34 9.74
N GLY A 205 5.92 13.23 10.47
CA GLY A 205 5.49 13.23 11.87
C GLY A 205 3.96 13.18 12.08
N SER A 206 3.15 13.43 11.04
CA SER A 206 1.69 13.28 11.11
C SER A 206 1.30 11.84 11.43
N LEU A 207 0.23 11.64 12.21
CA LEU A 207 -0.27 10.30 12.49
C LEU A 207 -0.85 9.69 11.21
N GLN A 208 -0.52 8.43 10.92
CA GLN A 208 -1.02 7.77 9.70
C GLN A 208 -2.55 7.70 9.64
N CYS A 209 -3.23 7.52 10.78
CA CYS A 209 -4.68 7.57 10.84
C CYS A 209 -5.22 8.91 10.35
N ASP A 210 -4.59 10.04 10.68
CA ASP A 210 -5.04 11.36 10.22
C ASP A 210 -4.69 11.56 8.74
N LEU A 211 -3.49 11.14 8.34
CA LEU A 211 -2.99 11.20 6.97
C LEU A 211 -3.90 10.48 5.97
N TYR A 212 -4.36 9.28 6.33
CA TYR A 212 -5.24 8.45 5.50
C TYR A 212 -6.72 8.59 5.84
N SER A 213 -7.14 9.49 6.75
CA SER A 213 -8.56 9.78 7.04
C SER A 213 -8.98 11.18 6.58
N GLY A 214 -8.17 11.85 5.77
CA GLY A 214 -8.53 13.14 5.18
C GLY A 214 -9.85 13.08 4.40
N PRO A 215 -10.47 14.23 4.05
CA PRO A 215 -11.85 14.36 3.56
C PRO A 215 -12.22 13.61 2.26
N GLY A 216 -11.34 12.77 1.73
CA GLY A 216 -11.60 11.86 0.61
C GLY A 216 -11.83 10.39 0.97
N PHE A 217 -11.75 10.01 2.26
CA PHE A 217 -12.16 8.68 2.76
C PHE A 217 -13.58 8.63 3.34
N GLU A 218 -14.29 9.77 3.40
CA GLU A 218 -15.72 9.77 3.68
C GLU A 218 -16.47 9.40 2.38
N PRO A 219 -17.31 8.35 2.37
CA PRO A 219 -18.21 8.12 1.25
C PRO A 219 -19.12 9.35 1.11
N ARG A 220 -19.02 10.05 -0.02
CA ARG A 220 -20.01 11.07 -0.41
C ARG A 220 -21.33 10.40 -0.76
#